data_AF-A0A9J7D125-F1
#
_entry.id   AF-A0A9J7D125-F1
#
_cell.length_a   1.000
_cell.length_b   1.000
_cell.length_c   1.000
_cell.angle_alpha   90.00
_cell.angle_beta   90.00
_cell.angle_gamma   90.00
#
_symmetry.space_group_name_H-M   'P 1'
#
loop_
_entity.id
_entity.type
_entity.pdbx_description
1 polymer ?
#
loop_
_entity_poly.entity_id
_entity_poly.type
_entity_poly.pdbx_seq_one_letter_code
_entity_poly.pdbx_strand_id
1 'polypeptide(L)'
;NGTEIFRQLYALMKLQSPDEEGYLIDSVEAGMHLIADGLENKAVLGGRETLYFNIQQYGSKTFQLSQKLYTRYSAVAVQIGCPFLDSLNNVLIHLFEGGILDKMTTAEYETQSRMISKDMKNKNRNNNNNKNEQNKNLKSHQGDPAEMSPLGDETNNPNESQGKSADNAEMKKPQAATTIIQPLNLRMLQGAFIVLVVGYTLAGLTLFLELFLCHGMNSSLIRVCKNNLHKTSKRWGKFVWKSLRWLVLRIWK
;
A
#
# COMPACT_ATOMS: atom_id res chain seq x y z
N ASN A 1 18.40 15.95 24.23
CA ASN A 1 16.95 16.27 24.16
C ASN A 1 16.36 16.03 25.53
N GLY A 2 15.83 17.07 26.19
CA GLY A 2 15.37 17.02 27.59
C GLY A 2 14.20 16.08 27.88
N THR A 3 13.71 15.33 26.89
CA THR A 3 12.57 14.40 27.02
C THR A 3 13.00 12.92 27.06
N GLU A 4 14.28 12.59 26.83
CA GLU A 4 14.80 11.20 26.83
C GLU A 4 14.12 10.22 25.84
N ILE A 5 13.18 10.69 25.01
CA ILE A 5 12.38 9.86 24.07
C ILE A 5 13.27 9.06 23.12
N PHE A 6 14.31 9.69 22.56
CA PHE A 6 15.23 9.00 21.66
C PHE A 6 16.06 7.93 22.37
N ARG A 7 16.39 8.12 23.65
CA ARG A 7 17.10 7.10 24.44
C ARG A 7 16.21 5.89 24.68
N GLN A 8 14.94 6.12 25.02
CA GLN A 8 13.95 5.05 25.18
C GLN A 8 13.71 4.31 23.86
N LEU A 9 13.52 5.04 22.78
CA LEU A 9 13.29 4.46 21.45
C LEU A 9 14.50 3.62 20.98
N TYR A 10 15.70 4.13 21.20
CA TYR A 10 16.93 3.39 20.90
C TYR A 10 17.06 2.11 21.74
N ALA A 11 16.71 2.16 23.03
CA ALA A 11 16.70 0.97 23.88
C ALA A 11 15.69 -0.08 23.39
N LEU A 12 14.50 0.35 22.94
CA LEU A 12 13.49 -0.55 22.35
C LEU A 12 13.95 -1.15 21.02
N MET A 13 14.57 -0.34 20.14
CA MET A 13 15.13 -0.83 18.87
C MET A 13 16.18 -1.91 19.12
N LYS A 14 17.10 -1.69 20.07
CA LYS A 14 18.14 -2.64 20.44
C LYS A 14 17.59 -3.93 21.06
N LEU A 15 16.45 -3.86 21.75
CA LEU A 15 15.78 -5.02 22.31
C LEU A 15 15.09 -5.87 21.23
N GLN A 16 14.53 -5.21 20.20
CA GLN A 16 13.86 -5.87 19.08
C GLN A 16 14.83 -6.48 18.07
N SER A 17 15.98 -5.86 17.84
CA SER A 17 16.99 -6.34 16.90
C SER A 17 18.38 -6.10 17.49
N PRO A 18 19.06 -7.15 17.98
CA PRO A 18 20.38 -7.00 18.62
C PRO A 18 21.51 -6.74 17.60
N ASP A 19 21.32 -7.12 16.33
CA ASP A 19 22.26 -6.84 15.25
C ASP A 19 22.05 -5.43 14.68
N GLU A 20 23.14 -4.68 14.50
CA GLU A 20 23.09 -3.30 13.98
C GLU A 20 22.49 -3.22 12.57
N GLU A 21 22.72 -4.25 11.75
CA GLU A 21 22.16 -4.38 10.40
C GLU A 21 20.63 -4.57 10.40
N GLY A 22 20.04 -4.92 11.54
CA GLY A 22 18.60 -5.15 11.66
C GLY A 22 17.77 -3.87 11.78
N TYR A 23 18.36 -2.80 12.32
CA TYR A 23 17.66 -1.53 12.56
C TYR A 23 18.25 -0.31 11.84
N LEU A 24 19.51 -0.39 11.39
CA LEU A 24 20.13 0.66 10.59
C LEU A 24 19.83 0.42 9.11
N ILE A 25 19.40 1.47 8.42
CA ILE A 25 19.07 1.42 6.99
C ILE A 25 20.03 2.34 6.27
N ASP A 26 20.65 1.83 5.20
CA ASP A 26 21.68 2.57 4.44
C ASP A 26 21.16 3.82 3.73
N SER A 27 19.88 3.82 3.35
CA SER A 27 19.25 4.91 2.60
C SER A 27 17.79 5.09 2.98
N VAL A 28 17.27 6.30 2.75
CA VAL A 28 15.85 6.60 3.01
C VAL A 28 14.98 5.78 2.06
N GLU A 29 15.42 5.59 0.83
CA GLU A 29 14.72 4.85 -0.23
C GLU A 29 14.57 3.37 0.15
N ALA A 30 15.62 2.74 0.68
CA ALA A 30 15.54 1.37 1.19
C ALA A 30 14.50 1.26 2.31
N GLY A 31 14.44 2.23 3.21
CA GLY A 31 13.42 2.29 4.25
C GLY A 31 12.00 2.44 3.69
N MET A 32 11.84 3.27 2.66
CA MET A 32 10.54 3.45 1.99
C MET A 32 10.09 2.15 1.30
N HIS A 33 11.00 1.42 0.66
CA HIS A 33 10.69 0.13 0.03
C HIS A 33 10.26 -0.93 1.06
N LEU A 34 10.93 -1.00 2.21
CA LEU A 34 10.56 -1.93 3.29
C LEU A 34 9.11 -1.73 3.78
N ILE A 35 8.66 -0.48 3.88
CA ILE A 35 7.27 -0.18 4.25
C ILE A 35 6.33 -0.42 3.06
N ALA A 36 6.75 -0.06 1.84
CA ALA A 36 5.93 -0.24 0.63
C ALA A 36 5.57 -1.70 0.35
N ASP A 37 6.51 -2.61 0.61
CA ASP A 37 6.31 -4.05 0.41
C ASP A 37 5.23 -4.61 1.36
N GLY A 38 5.00 -3.96 2.51
CA GLY A 38 3.92 -4.28 3.44
C GLY A 38 4.01 -5.67 4.08
N LEU A 39 5.14 -6.36 3.91
CA LEU A 39 5.37 -7.71 4.41
C LEU A 39 5.64 -7.73 5.91
N GLU A 40 6.18 -6.63 6.46
CA GLU A 40 6.64 -6.55 7.83
C GLU A 40 6.07 -5.33 8.55
N ASN A 41 5.74 -5.48 9.84
CA ASN A 41 5.27 -4.41 10.70
C ASN A 41 6.45 -3.55 11.18
N LYS A 42 7.09 -2.83 10.25
CA LYS A 42 8.22 -1.95 10.51
C LYS A 42 7.83 -0.48 10.39
N ALA A 43 8.53 0.36 11.14
CA ALA A 43 8.42 1.80 11.07
C ALA A 43 9.80 2.40 10.77
N VAL A 44 9.86 3.41 9.92
CA VAL A 44 11.10 4.11 9.56
C VAL A 44 11.14 5.45 10.25
N LEU A 45 12.27 5.75 10.88
CA LEU A 45 12.55 7.01 11.55
C LEU A 45 13.48 7.83 10.66
N GLY A 46 13.12 9.08 10.38
CA GLY A 46 13.90 9.93 9.49
C GLY A 46 13.48 11.39 9.51
N GLY A 47 14.10 12.18 8.64
CA GLY A 47 13.77 13.59 8.46
C GLY A 47 12.32 13.75 7.98
N ARG A 48 11.51 14.52 8.71
CA ARG A 48 10.09 14.70 8.41
C ARG A 48 9.85 15.19 6.98
N GLU A 49 10.59 16.21 6.54
CA GLU A 49 10.41 16.78 5.20
C GLU A 49 10.74 15.75 4.11
N THR A 50 11.89 15.09 4.22
CA THR A 50 12.32 14.06 3.28
C THR A 50 11.29 12.93 3.20
N LEU A 51 10.80 12.43 4.35
CA LEU A 51 9.77 11.40 4.39
C LEU A 51 8.43 11.91 3.81
N TYR A 52 8.05 13.15 4.09
CA TYR A 52 6.82 13.74 3.57
C TYR A 52 6.77 13.74 2.04
N PHE A 53 7.85 14.18 1.39
CA PHE A 53 7.94 14.19 -0.07
C PHE A 53 8.10 12.77 -0.64
N ASN A 54 8.89 11.90 -0.01
CA ASN A 54 9.03 10.52 -0.45
C ASN A 54 7.69 9.75 -0.39
N ILE A 55 6.85 9.99 0.62
CA ILE A 55 5.52 9.36 0.71
C ILE A 55 4.64 9.76 -0.49
N GLN A 56 4.68 11.04 -0.90
CA GLN A 56 3.94 11.48 -2.08
C GLN A 56 4.45 10.80 -3.36
N GLN A 57 5.74 10.53 -3.44
CA GLN A 57 6.37 9.86 -4.57
C GLN A 57 6.07 8.36 -4.64
N TYR A 58 6.20 7.61 -3.53
CA TYR A 58 5.98 6.16 -3.47
C TYR A 58 4.49 5.77 -3.36
N GLY A 59 3.61 6.73 -3.05
CA GLY A 59 2.15 6.57 -3.06
C GLY A 59 1.54 6.76 -1.68
N SER A 60 0.73 7.81 -1.52
CA SER A 60 0.16 8.24 -0.23
C SER A 60 -0.82 7.28 0.45
N LYS A 61 -1.22 6.19 -0.22
CA LYS A 61 -2.22 5.24 0.29
C LYS A 61 -1.63 4.19 1.23
N THR A 62 -0.33 3.92 1.14
CA THR A 62 0.35 2.86 1.89
C THR A 62 1.06 3.39 3.13
N PHE A 63 1.32 4.70 3.19
CA PHE A 63 2.14 5.30 4.23
C PHE A 63 1.33 6.25 5.12
N GLN A 64 1.65 6.24 6.41
CA GLN A 64 1.16 7.21 7.37
C GLN A 64 2.34 7.92 8.01
N LEU A 65 2.35 9.25 7.93
CA LEU A 65 3.36 10.06 8.61
C LEU A 65 2.91 10.32 10.05
N SER A 66 3.75 9.95 11.01
CA SER A 66 3.52 10.19 12.43
C SER A 66 3.87 11.62 12.85
N GLN A 67 3.54 11.99 14.08
CA GLN A 67 3.85 13.31 14.62
C GLN A 67 5.36 13.53 14.77
N LYS A 68 5.76 14.80 14.66
CA LYS A 68 7.16 15.22 14.78
C LYS A 68 7.66 15.01 16.21
N LEU A 69 8.67 14.14 16.38
CA LEU A 69 9.26 13.85 17.69
C LEU A 69 10.21 14.94 18.20
N TYR A 70 10.81 15.71 17.28
CA TYR A 70 11.77 16.77 17.62
C TYR A 70 11.82 17.85 16.55
N THR A 71 11.95 19.11 16.99
CA THR A 71 12.14 20.29 16.15
C THR A 71 13.61 20.55 15.88
N ARG A 72 14.01 20.31 14.62
CA ARG A 72 15.29 20.73 14.07
C ARG A 72 15.08 21.78 13.00
N TYR A 73 16.00 22.72 12.92
CA TYR A 73 16.07 23.74 11.89
C TYR A 73 17.29 23.49 11.00
N SER A 74 17.13 23.76 9.71
CA SER A 74 18.25 23.86 8.76
C SER A 74 18.79 25.28 8.78
N ALA A 75 20.10 25.43 8.70
CA ALA A 75 20.77 26.72 8.72
C ALA A 75 21.93 26.74 7.72
N VAL A 76 22.27 27.93 7.23
CA VAL A 76 23.46 28.14 6.40
C VAL A 76 24.63 28.49 7.32
N ALA A 77 25.68 27.67 7.26
CA ALA A 77 26.90 27.94 8.02
C ALA A 77 27.78 28.93 7.26
N VAL A 78 28.24 29.98 7.95
CA VAL A 78 29.22 30.94 7.44
C VAL A 78 30.44 30.98 8.36
N GLN A 79 31.59 31.38 7.82
CA GLN A 79 32.80 31.54 8.62
C GLN A 79 32.60 32.62 9.70
N ILE A 80 33.21 32.41 10.87
CA ILE A 80 33.20 33.39 11.96
C ILE A 80 33.82 34.69 11.46
N GLY A 81 33.10 35.81 11.60
CA GLY A 81 33.52 37.12 11.10
C GLY A 81 33.14 37.41 9.65
N CYS A 82 32.30 36.58 9.01
CA CYS A 82 31.82 36.84 7.65
C CYS A 82 31.09 38.20 7.57
N PRO A 83 31.54 39.14 6.70
CA PRO A 83 30.92 40.46 6.57
C PRO A 83 29.52 40.41 5.94
N PHE A 84 29.14 39.27 5.35
CA PHE A 84 27.85 39.09 4.67
C PHE A 84 26.80 38.40 5.54
N LEU A 85 27.09 38.07 6.80
CA LEU A 85 26.17 37.33 7.66
C LEU A 85 24.81 38.05 7.79
N ASP A 86 24.82 39.34 8.11
CA ASP A 86 23.59 40.10 8.32
C ASP A 86 22.82 40.29 7.01
N SER A 87 23.54 40.54 5.91
CA SER A 87 22.92 40.66 4.58
C SER A 87 22.26 39.34 4.15
N LEU A 88 22.95 38.21 4.34
CA LEU A 88 22.42 36.89 4.02
C LEU A 88 21.20 36.56 4.87
N ASN A 89 21.24 36.87 6.17
CA ASN A 89 20.12 36.62 7.08
C ASN A 89 18.88 37.44 6.68
N ASN A 90 19.04 38.72 6.35
CA ASN A 90 17.93 39.56 5.88
C ASN A 90 17.32 39.03 4.59
N VAL A 91 18.15 38.61 3.62
CA VAL A 91 17.66 37.99 2.38
C VAL A 91 16.92 36.68 2.67
N LEU A 92 17.45 35.82 3.55
CA LEU A 92 16.80 34.58 3.95
C LEU A 92 15.42 34.81 4.57
N ILE A 93 15.31 35.81 5.46
CA ILE A 93 14.04 36.21 6.07
C ILE A 93 13.06 36.68 5.00
N HIS A 94 13.47 37.56 4.09
CA HIS A 94 12.60 38.02 3.00
C HIS A 94 12.18 36.91 2.04
N LEU A 95 13.06 35.96 1.73
CA LEU A 95 12.72 34.79 0.90
C LEU A 95 11.73 33.86 1.61
N PHE A 96 11.86 33.74 2.93
CA PHE A 96 10.94 32.97 3.77
C PHE A 96 9.57 33.65 3.83
N GLU A 97 9.51 34.93 4.19
CA GLU A 97 8.27 35.73 4.26
C GLU A 97 7.58 35.83 2.89
N GLY A 98 8.36 35.90 1.80
CA GLY A 98 7.85 35.89 0.43
C GLY A 98 7.31 34.52 -0.02
N GLY A 99 7.41 33.47 0.79
CA GLY A 99 6.99 32.10 0.44
C GLY A 99 7.80 31.48 -0.71
N ILE A 100 8.94 32.07 -1.07
CA ILE A 100 9.78 31.63 -2.19
C ILE A 100 10.46 30.32 -1.82
N LEU A 101 10.91 30.17 -0.58
CA LEU A 101 11.53 28.92 -0.12
C LEU A 101 10.57 27.73 -0.22
N ASP A 102 9.29 27.91 0.12
CA ASP A 102 8.27 26.86 0.00
C ASP A 102 8.03 26.47 -1.47
N LYS A 103 7.96 27.47 -2.36
CA LYS A 103 7.78 27.25 -3.80
C LYS A 103 8.98 26.56 -4.44
N MET A 104 10.19 27.00 -4.09
CA MET A 104 11.43 26.38 -4.52
C MET A 104 11.50 24.93 -4.04
N THR A 105 11.22 24.70 -2.75
CA THR A 105 11.23 23.36 -2.15
C THR A 105 10.25 22.43 -2.88
N THR A 106 9.01 22.87 -3.10
CA THR A 106 8.00 22.07 -3.81
C THR A 106 8.43 21.76 -5.24
N ALA A 107 8.96 22.76 -5.96
CA ALA A 107 9.42 22.58 -7.33
C ALA A 107 10.58 21.57 -7.42
N GLU A 108 11.56 21.64 -6.51
CA GLU A 108 12.70 20.72 -6.46
C GLU A 108 12.27 19.27 -6.17
N TYR A 109 11.30 19.06 -5.27
CA TYR A 109 10.83 17.70 -5.01
C TYR A 109 9.97 17.15 -6.17
N GLU A 110 9.20 17.99 -6.86
CA GLU A 110 8.49 17.59 -8.07
C GLU A 110 9.44 17.20 -9.21
N THR A 111 10.53 17.94 -9.41
CA THR A 111 11.51 17.61 -10.45
C THR A 111 12.20 16.29 -10.15
N GLN A 112 12.61 16.05 -8.90
CA GLN A 112 13.21 14.79 -8.45
C GLN A 112 12.27 13.59 -8.67
N SER A 113 11.00 13.72 -8.28
CA SER A 113 9.99 12.68 -8.51
C SER A 113 9.82 12.33 -9.99
N ARG A 114 9.86 13.34 -10.88
CA ARG A 114 9.80 13.13 -12.34
C ARG A 114 11.06 12.46 -12.88
N MET A 115 12.25 12.78 -12.36
CA MET A 115 13.51 12.16 -12.79
C MET A 115 13.55 10.68 -12.43
N ILE A 116 13.22 10.32 -11.18
CA ILE A 116 13.20 8.93 -10.71
C ILE A 116 12.18 8.09 -11.50
N SER A 117 11.03 8.67 -11.82
CA SER A 117 10.03 8.02 -12.68
C SER A 117 10.58 7.70 -14.09
N LYS A 118 11.42 8.58 -14.65
CA LYS A 118 12.08 8.35 -15.95
C LYS A 118 13.15 7.27 -15.83
N ASP A 119 13.94 7.27 -14.75
CA ASP A 119 14.99 6.28 -14.52
C ASP A 119 14.41 4.88 -14.32
N MET A 120 13.31 4.74 -13.57
CA MET A 120 12.58 3.47 -13.47
C MET A 120 12.07 2.99 -14.84
N LYS A 121 11.51 3.88 -15.66
CA LYS A 121 11.06 3.54 -17.02
C LYS A 121 12.22 3.09 -17.91
N ASN A 122 13.36 3.77 -17.84
CA ASN A 122 14.55 3.43 -18.61
C ASN A 122 15.17 2.09 -18.16
N LYS A 123 15.23 1.83 -16.85
CA LYS A 123 15.71 0.55 -16.30
C LYS A 123 14.83 -0.62 -16.73
N ASN A 124 13.50 -0.44 -16.71
CA ASN A 124 12.57 -1.46 -17.20
C ASN A 124 12.68 -1.69 -18.71
N ARG A 125 12.89 -0.64 -19.51
CA ARG A 125 13.15 -0.76 -20.96
C ARG A 125 14.44 -1.52 -21.25
N ASN A 126 15.53 -1.19 -20.57
CA ASN A 126 16.82 -1.87 -20.76
C ASN A 126 16.76 -3.34 -20.32
N ASN A 127 16.09 -3.65 -19.21
CA ASN A 127 15.89 -5.05 -18.79
C ASN A 127 15.06 -5.85 -19.80
N ASN A 128 14.03 -5.26 -20.40
CA ASN A 128 13.24 -5.93 -21.44
C ASN A 128 14.03 -6.11 -22.73
N ASN A 129 14.87 -5.15 -23.11
CA ASN A 129 15.75 -5.27 -24.26
C ASN A 129 16.82 -6.37 -24.05
N ASN A 130 17.45 -6.43 -22.88
CA ASN A 130 18.40 -7.51 -22.54
C ASN A 130 17.74 -8.89 -22.50
N LYS A 131 16.50 -9.01 -21.98
CA LYS A 131 15.73 -10.26 -22.05
C LYS A 131 15.41 -10.66 -23.49
N ASN A 132 15.10 -9.69 -24.34
CA ASN A 132 14.82 -9.95 -25.76
C ASN A 132 16.08 -10.31 -26.56
N GLU A 133 17.26 -9.76 -26.20
CA GLU A 133 18.54 -10.15 -26.78
C GLU A 133 19.01 -11.55 -26.34
N GLN A 134 18.80 -11.92 -25.06
CA GLN A 134 19.03 -13.30 -24.61
C GLN A 134 18.08 -14.30 -25.28
N ASN A 135 16.83 -13.93 -25.54
CA ASN A 135 15.89 -14.78 -26.31
C ASN A 135 16.22 -14.87 -27.81
N LYS A 136 16.87 -13.86 -28.40
CA LYS A 136 17.35 -13.92 -29.78
C LYS A 136 18.57 -14.82 -29.95
N ASN A 137 19.40 -14.97 -28.92
CA ASN A 137 20.57 -15.85 -28.97
C ASN A 137 20.24 -17.35 -28.81
N LEU A 138 18.98 -17.70 -28.52
CA LEU A 138 18.50 -19.09 -28.45
C LEU A 138 17.61 -19.48 -29.64
N LYS A 139 17.43 -18.61 -30.63
CA LYS A 139 16.50 -18.84 -31.74
C LYS A 139 17.08 -18.42 -33.10
N SER A 140 18.26 -18.95 -33.43
CA SER A 140 18.77 -18.97 -34.80
C SER A 140 18.44 -20.31 -35.49
N HIS A 141 17.14 -20.59 -35.66
CA HIS A 141 16.70 -21.39 -36.81
C HIS A 141 15.24 -21.09 -37.17
N GLN A 142 15.08 -20.76 -38.45
CA GLN A 142 13.86 -20.76 -39.27
C GLN A 142 12.85 -19.59 -39.17
N GLY A 143 12.85 -18.77 -40.24
CA GLY A 143 11.67 -18.52 -41.08
C GLY A 143 10.76 -17.32 -40.77
N ASP A 144 10.79 -16.32 -41.65
CA ASP A 144 9.74 -15.32 -41.94
C ASP A 144 8.34 -15.97 -42.14
N PRO A 145 7.19 -15.28 -41.91
CA PRO A 145 6.80 -14.08 -42.66
C PRO A 145 6.03 -12.98 -41.91
N ALA A 146 5.88 -11.87 -42.63
CA ALA A 146 5.30 -10.58 -42.29
C ALA A 146 3.83 -10.61 -41.84
N GLU A 147 3.45 -9.71 -40.91
CA GLU A 147 2.13 -9.05 -40.94
C GLU A 147 2.08 -7.73 -40.13
N MET A 148 1.66 -6.69 -40.85
CA MET A 148 0.90 -5.48 -40.54
C MET A 148 0.76 -4.99 -39.08
N SER A 149 1.27 -3.78 -38.83
CA SER A 149 0.96 -2.94 -37.67
C SER A 149 -0.44 -2.31 -37.78
N PRO A 150 -1.09 -1.97 -36.65
CA PRO A 150 -1.90 -0.76 -36.60
C PRO A 150 -1.42 0.21 -35.52
N LEU A 151 -1.40 1.49 -35.90
CA LEU A 151 -1.37 2.66 -35.02
C LEU A 151 -2.56 2.63 -34.05
N GLY A 152 -2.34 3.11 -32.83
CA GLY A 152 -3.35 3.34 -31.81
C GLY A 152 -3.07 4.65 -31.09
N ASP A 153 -4.00 5.57 -31.27
CA ASP A 153 -4.05 7.00 -30.92
C ASP A 153 -4.21 7.31 -29.42
N GLU A 154 -3.86 8.55 -29.07
CA GLU A 154 -4.34 9.46 -27.99
C GLU A 154 -4.68 8.92 -26.57
N THR A 155 -4.37 9.61 -25.47
CA THR A 155 -4.88 10.95 -25.13
C THR A 155 -4.11 11.56 -23.96
N ASN A 156 -3.62 12.80 -24.10
CA ASN A 156 -3.16 13.65 -23.00
C ASN A 156 -4.30 14.56 -22.56
N ASN A 157 -4.53 14.71 -21.25
CA ASN A 157 -5.21 15.89 -20.72
C ASN A 157 -4.63 16.26 -19.35
N PRO A 158 -4.16 17.50 -19.13
CA PRO A 158 -3.68 17.96 -17.84
C PRO A 158 -4.83 18.63 -17.07
N ASN A 159 -5.14 18.15 -15.87
CA ASN A 159 -6.00 18.89 -14.95
C ASN A 159 -5.16 19.60 -13.89
N GLU A 160 -5.28 20.92 -13.91
CA GLU A 160 -4.89 21.86 -12.88
C GLU A 160 -5.49 21.49 -11.52
N SER A 161 -4.74 21.73 -10.45
CA SER A 161 -5.29 21.83 -9.11
C SER A 161 -4.42 22.78 -8.28
N GLN A 162 -5.00 23.94 -7.99
CA GLN A 162 -4.52 24.94 -7.06
C GLN A 162 -4.32 24.37 -5.65
N GLY A 163 -3.33 24.89 -4.92
CA GLY A 163 -3.19 24.69 -3.48
C GLY A 163 -2.16 25.63 -2.88
N LYS A 164 -2.63 26.70 -2.22
CA LYS A 164 -1.86 27.70 -1.47
C LYS A 164 -1.48 27.16 -0.09
N SER A 165 -0.24 27.46 0.34
CA SER A 165 0.13 27.53 1.76
C SER A 165 -0.35 28.85 2.36
N ALA A 166 -0.84 28.81 3.61
CA ALA A 166 -0.80 29.93 4.54
C ALA A 166 -0.88 29.42 5.99
N ASP A 167 -0.18 30.16 6.85
CA ASP A 167 0.27 29.90 8.22
C ASP A 167 -0.76 29.62 9.32
N ASN A 168 -0.18 29.15 10.44
CA ASN A 168 -0.76 29.11 11.77
C ASN A 168 -1.34 30.46 12.23
N ALA A 169 -2.63 30.47 12.54
CA ALA A 169 -3.19 31.31 13.59
C ALA A 169 -4.18 30.47 14.40
N GLU A 170 -3.88 30.29 15.67
CA GLU A 170 -4.68 29.56 16.64
C GLU A 170 -6.01 30.30 16.85
N MET A 171 -7.12 29.73 16.36
CA MET A 171 -8.46 30.09 16.80
C MET A 171 -9.36 28.85 16.78
N LYS A 172 -9.55 28.29 17.99
CA LYS A 172 -10.62 27.40 18.45
C LYS A 172 -11.71 27.08 17.39
N LYS A 173 -11.61 25.92 16.72
CA LYS A 173 -12.64 25.43 15.79
C LYS A 173 -13.49 24.33 16.42
N PRO A 174 -14.83 24.45 16.43
CA PRO A 174 -15.72 23.37 16.83
C PRO A 174 -15.62 22.20 15.86
N GLN A 175 -15.59 20.99 16.42
CA GLN A 175 -15.87 19.75 15.71
C GLN A 175 -17.28 19.83 15.11
N ALA A 176 -17.41 19.73 13.78
CA ALA A 176 -18.52 19.11 13.06
C ALA A 176 -18.46 19.47 11.56
N ALA A 177 -18.86 18.52 10.72
CA ALA A 177 -19.26 18.70 9.33
C ALA A 177 -18.15 18.97 8.29
N THR A 178 -17.33 17.95 8.01
CA THR A 178 -16.93 17.57 6.63
C THR A 178 -16.41 16.13 6.63
N THR A 179 -17.14 15.23 7.30
CA THR A 179 -17.02 13.79 7.04
C THR A 179 -17.68 13.51 5.69
N ILE A 180 -16.87 13.65 4.63
CA ILE A 180 -17.10 12.96 3.36
C ILE A 180 -17.40 11.51 3.72
N ILE A 181 -18.62 11.07 3.40
CA ILE A 181 -19.13 9.73 3.66
C ILE A 181 -18.15 8.77 3.00
N GLN A 182 -17.28 8.12 3.78
CA GLN A 182 -16.46 7.03 3.28
C GLN A 182 -17.43 5.99 2.72
N PRO A 183 -17.26 5.54 1.47
CA PRO A 183 -18.11 4.49 0.93
C PRO A 183 -18.03 3.30 1.89
N LEU A 184 -19.19 2.92 2.44
CA LEU A 184 -19.33 1.88 3.45
C LEU A 184 -18.57 0.62 2.98
N ASN A 185 -17.53 0.24 3.72
CA ASN A 185 -16.68 -0.88 3.36
C ASN A 185 -17.54 -2.15 3.37
N LEU A 186 -17.79 -2.73 2.18
CA LEU A 186 -18.62 -3.93 2.01
C LEU A 186 -18.13 -5.11 2.86
N ARG A 187 -16.87 -5.11 3.32
CA ARG A 187 -16.35 -6.07 4.30
C ARG A 187 -17.13 -6.12 5.61
N MET A 188 -17.65 -4.99 6.08
CA MET A 188 -18.41 -4.95 7.34
C MET A 188 -19.75 -5.68 7.20
N LEU A 189 -20.32 -5.73 5.98
CA LEU A 189 -21.57 -6.41 5.67
C LEU A 189 -21.36 -7.89 5.29
N GLN A 190 -20.14 -8.31 4.95
CA GLN A 190 -19.84 -9.70 4.57
C GLN A 190 -20.17 -10.70 5.68
N GLY A 191 -19.90 -10.35 6.95
CA GLY A 191 -20.26 -11.19 8.09
C GLY A 191 -21.77 -11.42 8.21
N ALA A 192 -22.57 -10.38 7.96
CA ALA A 192 -24.03 -10.45 8.01
C ALA A 192 -24.59 -11.37 6.90
N PHE A 193 -24.08 -11.25 5.66
CA PHE A 193 -24.51 -12.15 4.58
C PHE A 193 -24.13 -13.61 4.82
N ILE A 194 -22.95 -13.87 5.40
CA ILE A 194 -22.53 -15.24 5.72
C ILE A 194 -23.46 -15.85 6.77
N VAL A 195 -23.78 -15.12 7.84
CA VAL A 195 -24.73 -15.56 8.87
C VAL A 195 -26.12 -15.78 8.28
N LEU A 196 -26.55 -14.91 7.38
CA LEU A 196 -27.86 -14.99 6.72
C LEU A 196 -27.93 -16.23 5.81
N VAL A 197 -26.94 -16.46 4.96
CA VAL A 197 -26.87 -17.68 4.12
C VAL A 197 -26.83 -18.94 4.98
N VAL A 198 -25.99 -18.99 6.01
CA VAL A 198 -25.92 -20.16 6.92
C VAL A 198 -27.25 -20.36 7.64
N GLY A 199 -27.87 -19.30 8.14
CA GLY A 199 -29.17 -19.34 8.80
C GLY A 199 -30.28 -19.89 7.90
N TYR A 200 -30.37 -19.42 6.65
CA TYR A 200 -31.34 -19.94 5.68
C TYR A 200 -31.04 -21.39 5.28
N THR A 201 -29.78 -21.79 5.13
CA THR A 201 -29.44 -23.19 4.85
C THR A 201 -29.80 -24.11 6.00
N LEU A 202 -29.59 -23.69 7.25
CA LEU A 202 -29.94 -24.46 8.43
C LEU A 202 -31.46 -24.54 8.61
N ALA A 203 -32.18 -23.43 8.44
CA ALA A 203 -33.63 -23.39 8.49
C ALA A 203 -34.26 -24.27 7.39
N GLY A 204 -33.73 -24.20 6.16
CA GLY A 204 -34.15 -25.06 5.05
C GLY A 204 -33.87 -26.54 5.30
N LEU A 205 -32.74 -26.87 5.91
CA LEU A 205 -32.40 -28.24 6.29
C LEU A 205 -33.31 -28.78 7.40
N THR A 206 -33.63 -27.96 8.40
CA THR A 206 -34.60 -28.31 9.46
C THR A 206 -35.99 -28.51 8.88
N LEU A 207 -36.44 -27.63 7.98
CA LEU A 207 -37.74 -27.79 7.33
C LEU A 207 -37.77 -29.04 6.43
N PHE A 208 -36.68 -29.31 5.70
CA PHE A 208 -36.57 -30.51 4.87
C PHE A 208 -36.61 -31.78 5.72
N LEU A 209 -35.91 -31.80 6.87
CA LEU A 209 -35.96 -32.90 7.82
C LEU A 209 -37.38 -33.08 8.37
N GLU A 210 -38.04 -32.00 8.78
CA GLU A 210 -39.42 -32.03 9.29
C GLU A 210 -40.39 -32.55 8.22
N LEU A 211 -40.27 -32.07 6.97
CA LEU A 211 -41.12 -32.52 5.88
C LEU A 211 -40.82 -33.98 5.50
N PHE A 212 -39.57 -34.43 5.57
CA PHE A 212 -39.20 -35.83 5.35
C PHE A 212 -39.64 -36.77 6.50
N LEU A 213 -39.61 -36.29 7.74
CA LEU A 213 -39.98 -37.05 8.93
C LEU A 213 -41.51 -37.10 9.10
N CYS A 214 -42.20 -35.98 8.94
CA CYS A 214 -43.65 -35.85 9.10
C CYS A 214 -44.44 -36.29 7.86
N HIS A 215 -43.90 -36.17 6.64
CA HIS A 215 -44.52 -36.74 5.44
C HIS A 215 -44.10 -38.21 5.19
N GLY A 216 -43.10 -38.70 5.92
CA GLY A 216 -42.39 -39.96 5.65
C GLY A 216 -42.70 -41.14 6.57
N MET A 217 -43.89 -41.20 7.19
CA MET A 217 -44.51 -42.49 7.53
C MET A 217 -45.08 -43.19 6.28
N ASN A 218 -44.33 -43.19 5.17
CA ASN A 218 -44.50 -44.14 4.08
C ASN A 218 -43.13 -44.76 3.77
N SER A 219 -42.96 -45.99 4.24
CA SER A 219 -41.72 -46.74 4.46
C SER A 219 -40.93 -47.12 3.18
N SER A 220 -41.26 -46.55 2.02
CA SER A 220 -40.61 -46.84 0.74
C SER A 220 -39.46 -45.88 0.39
N LEU A 221 -39.49 -44.61 0.85
CA LEU A 221 -38.52 -43.60 0.43
C LEU A 221 -37.22 -43.61 1.26
N ILE A 222 -37.27 -44.02 2.53
CA ILE A 222 -36.10 -44.15 3.43
C ILE A 222 -35.08 -45.18 2.90
N ARG A 223 -35.57 -46.26 2.27
CA ARG A 223 -34.70 -47.29 1.66
C ARG A 223 -34.01 -46.79 0.39
N VAL A 224 -34.67 -45.95 -0.40
CA VAL A 224 -34.11 -45.32 -1.61
C VAL A 224 -33.16 -44.17 -1.25
N CYS A 225 -33.52 -43.35 -0.26
CA CYS A 225 -32.72 -42.22 0.19
C CYS A 225 -31.47 -42.67 0.95
N LYS A 226 -31.51 -43.74 1.76
CA LYS A 226 -30.31 -44.35 2.38
C LYS A 226 -29.31 -44.86 1.33
N ASN A 227 -29.80 -45.45 0.23
CA ASN A 227 -28.94 -45.96 -0.84
C ASN A 227 -28.38 -44.86 -1.75
N ASN A 228 -29.12 -43.76 -1.98
CA ASN A 228 -28.63 -42.62 -2.75
C ASN A 228 -27.79 -41.65 -1.91
N LEU A 229 -28.11 -41.44 -0.63
CA LEU A 229 -27.35 -40.59 0.30
C LEU A 229 -25.97 -41.18 0.62
N HIS A 230 -25.84 -42.51 0.72
CA HIS A 230 -24.53 -43.15 0.82
C HIS A 230 -23.68 -43.00 -0.46
N LYS A 231 -24.31 -42.94 -1.64
CA LYS A 231 -23.62 -42.68 -2.92
C LYS A 231 -23.25 -41.20 -3.10
N THR A 232 -24.14 -40.27 -2.74
CA THR A 232 -23.89 -38.83 -2.84
C THR A 232 -22.95 -38.33 -1.74
N SER A 233 -23.02 -38.88 -0.52
CA SER A 233 -22.06 -38.61 0.56
C SER A 233 -20.63 -39.02 0.19
N LYS A 234 -20.43 -40.17 -0.49
CA LYS A 234 -19.11 -40.54 -1.02
C LYS A 234 -18.62 -39.62 -2.14
N ARG A 235 -19.52 -39.03 -2.94
CA ARG A 235 -19.16 -38.06 -3.99
C ARG A 235 -18.88 -36.67 -3.41
N TRP A 236 -19.68 -36.22 -2.46
CA TRP A 236 -19.50 -34.96 -1.74
C TRP A 236 -18.27 -35.00 -0.84
N GLY A 237 -18.01 -36.09 -0.14
CA GLY A 237 -16.77 -36.26 0.64
C GLY A 237 -15.52 -36.15 -0.23
N LYS A 238 -15.53 -36.73 -1.45
CA LYS A 238 -14.41 -36.57 -2.41
C LYS A 238 -14.32 -35.15 -2.99
N PHE A 239 -15.44 -34.46 -3.17
CA PHE A 239 -15.46 -33.09 -3.69
C PHE A 239 -15.02 -32.09 -2.63
N VAL A 240 -15.51 -32.23 -1.40
CA VAL A 240 -15.10 -31.45 -0.22
C VAL A 240 -13.62 -31.70 0.06
N TRP A 241 -13.14 -32.95 0.02
CA TRP A 241 -11.70 -33.22 0.23
C TRP A 241 -10.81 -32.66 -0.89
N LYS A 242 -11.29 -32.65 -2.14
CA LYS A 242 -10.59 -31.96 -3.24
C LYS A 242 -10.59 -30.43 -3.07
N SER A 243 -11.70 -29.85 -2.64
CA SER A 243 -11.82 -28.41 -2.39
C SER A 243 -10.98 -27.98 -1.17
N LEU A 244 -10.98 -28.79 -0.10
CA LEU A 244 -10.16 -28.59 1.09
C LEU A 244 -8.67 -28.72 0.77
N ARG A 245 -8.28 -29.68 -0.07
CA ARG A 245 -6.89 -29.85 -0.52
C ARG A 245 -6.43 -28.69 -1.42
N TRP A 246 -7.32 -28.15 -2.26
CA TRP A 246 -7.09 -26.91 -2.99
C TRP A 246 -6.96 -25.69 -2.08
N LEU A 247 -7.76 -25.61 -1.02
CA LEU A 247 -7.69 -24.54 -0.01
C LEU A 247 -6.41 -24.61 0.82
N VAL A 248 -5.99 -25.80 1.25
CA VAL A 248 -4.74 -26.02 2.00
C VAL A 248 -3.51 -25.73 1.13
N LEU A 249 -3.52 -26.11 -0.15
CA LEU A 249 -2.44 -25.76 -1.10
C LEU A 249 -2.37 -24.26 -1.41
N ARG A 250 -3.48 -23.53 -1.24
CA ARG A 250 -3.54 -22.06 -1.42
C ARG A 250 -3.16 -21.28 -0.15
N ILE A 251 -3.14 -21.94 0.99
CA ILE A 251 -2.69 -21.40 2.29
C ILE A 251 -1.19 -21.63 2.52
N TRP A 252 -0.60 -22.60 1.80
CA TRP A 252 0.81 -22.96 1.91
C TRP A 252 1.68 -22.46 0.74
N LYS A 253 1.14 -21.62 -0.14
CA LYS A 253 1.84 -20.89 -1.20
C LYS A 253 1.62 -19.40 -1.01
#